data_AF-A0A921MK05-F1
#
_entry.id   AF-A0A921MK05-F1
#
_cell.length_a   1.000
_cell.length_b   1.000
_cell.length_c   1.000
_cell.angle_alpha   90.00
_cell.angle_beta   90.00
_cell.angle_gamma   90.00
#
_symmetry.space_group_name_H-M   'P 1'
#
loop_
_entity.id
_entity.type
_entity.pdbx_description
1 polymer ?
#
loop_
_entity_poly.entity_id
_entity_poly.type
_entity_poly.pdbx_seq_one_letter_code
_entity_poly.pdbx_strand_id
1 'polypeptide(L)'
;MNHNIQNSSPDGWCRCEKKEDTFAQRSDLYVEAFLPDGWWLQYGRLDQPESDRFLYLMGWCIRCRGRMRSGVSIPGELTGDDLLEYIYNQMRRYRPYSAGSRETGSYATGYFSGRTAWYREQDDLPLMDYNKQFLSLFHWEDQKTVWDWLDEHHREEPYIRPRRDRKSTLLKAILERARADGSISEIEPILDYYLPNPGEPNSPDRDTYLTDYEFDIVPSIAFGSNEGIYVDVYLVGKFDGTDCRRTCLATFKTLDTSLDACRKMGELCGILMYHGTRYVDQNIHRYTPQQVLEAEYARKLAVADTGKEGEKT
;
A
#
# COMPACT_ATOMS: atom_id res chain seq x y z
N MET A 1 -16.36 -22.02 2.56
CA MET A 1 -15.89 -23.27 3.20
C MET A 1 -16.22 -23.19 4.67
N ASN A 2 -17.01 -24.15 5.19
CA ASN A 2 -17.42 -24.23 6.59
C ASN A 2 -16.20 -24.58 7.47
N HIS A 3 -15.76 -23.65 8.32
CA HIS A 3 -14.67 -23.89 9.25
C HIS A 3 -15.21 -24.18 10.65
N ASN A 4 -14.94 -25.40 11.10
CA ASN A 4 -15.29 -25.97 12.40
C ASN A 4 -14.82 -25.07 13.57
N ILE A 5 -15.79 -24.65 14.37
CA ILE A 5 -15.64 -23.87 15.61
C ILE A 5 -15.27 -24.85 16.74
N GLN A 6 -13.99 -25.18 16.92
CA GLN A 6 -13.58 -26.02 18.07
C GLN A 6 -12.21 -25.64 18.69
N ASN A 7 -11.78 -24.37 18.63
CA ASN A 7 -10.51 -23.99 19.29
C ASN A 7 -10.45 -22.56 19.87
N SER A 8 -11.59 -21.92 20.17
CA SER A 8 -11.62 -20.63 20.87
C SER A 8 -11.20 -20.78 22.35
N SER A 9 -10.47 -19.80 22.90
CA SER A 9 -10.19 -19.67 24.34
C SER A 9 -11.49 -19.45 25.14
N PRO A 10 -11.61 -19.92 26.40
CA PRO A 10 -12.81 -19.71 27.21
C PRO A 10 -13.24 -18.24 27.35
N ASP A 11 -12.29 -17.32 27.22
CA ASP A 11 -12.43 -15.86 27.28
C ASP A 11 -12.25 -15.16 25.92
N GLY A 12 -12.00 -15.92 24.85
CA GLY A 12 -11.73 -15.40 23.51
C GLY A 12 -10.33 -14.80 23.29
N TRP A 13 -9.48 -14.67 24.33
CA TRP A 13 -8.14 -14.07 24.24
C TRP A 13 -7.03 -15.06 23.90
N CYS A 14 -5.86 -14.55 23.53
CA CYS A 14 -4.70 -15.36 23.18
C CYS A 14 -4.17 -16.16 24.39
N ARG A 15 -4.07 -17.49 24.24
CA ARG A 15 -3.49 -18.38 25.26
C ARG A 15 -1.96 -18.50 25.18
N CYS A 16 -1.35 -17.95 24.13
CA CYS A 16 0.10 -17.96 23.98
C CYS A 16 0.77 -16.86 24.82
N GLU A 17 0.04 -15.79 25.14
CA GLU A 17 0.48 -14.75 26.08
C GLU A 17 0.19 -15.24 27.51
N LYS A 18 1.23 -15.28 28.34
CA LYS A 18 1.12 -15.66 29.75
C LYS A 18 1.20 -14.42 30.62
N LYS A 19 0.52 -14.47 31.77
CA LYS A 19 0.48 -13.35 32.71
C LYS A 19 1.87 -12.98 33.22
N GLU A 20 2.75 -13.98 33.32
CA GLU A 20 4.13 -13.88 33.78
C GLU A 20 5.12 -13.44 32.69
N ASP A 21 4.69 -13.34 31.42
CA ASP A 21 5.57 -12.94 30.33
C ASP A 21 6.11 -11.53 30.54
N THR A 22 7.42 -11.38 30.37
CA THR A 22 8.11 -10.08 30.32
C THR A 22 7.69 -9.29 29.08
N PHE A 23 7.98 -7.98 29.08
CA PHE A 23 7.73 -7.13 27.91
C PHE A 23 8.41 -7.66 26.65
N ALA A 24 9.66 -8.13 26.76
CA ALA A 24 10.40 -8.71 25.63
C ALA A 24 9.69 -9.95 25.07
N GLN A 25 9.28 -10.89 25.94
CA GLN A 25 8.58 -12.10 25.52
C GLN A 25 7.23 -11.80 24.84
N ARG A 26 6.50 -10.79 25.34
CA ARG A 26 5.26 -10.34 24.69
C ARG A 26 5.55 -9.70 23.34
N SER A 27 6.57 -8.85 23.25
CA SER A 27 7.00 -8.24 22.00
C SER A 27 7.36 -9.31 20.95
N ASP A 28 8.10 -10.34 21.35
CA ASP A 28 8.47 -11.46 20.47
C ASP A 28 7.23 -12.24 20.02
N LEU A 29 6.30 -12.55 20.94
CA LEU A 29 5.03 -13.17 20.58
C LEU A 29 4.23 -12.30 19.60
N TYR A 30 4.18 -10.98 19.80
CA TYR A 30 3.55 -10.07 18.87
C TYR A 30 4.23 -10.13 17.51
N VAL A 31 5.55 -10.08 17.44
CA VAL A 31 6.33 -10.17 16.19
C VAL A 31 6.00 -11.46 15.44
N GLU A 32 5.97 -12.59 16.14
CA GLU A 32 5.86 -13.91 15.53
C GLU A 32 4.43 -14.36 15.23
N ALA A 33 3.42 -13.91 15.99
CA ALA A 33 2.10 -14.55 15.99
C ALA A 33 0.90 -13.62 15.77
N PHE A 34 1.07 -12.30 15.82
CA PHE A 34 -0.05 -11.36 15.68
C PHE A 34 -0.40 -11.08 14.22
N LEU A 35 -1.63 -11.42 13.83
CA LEU A 35 -2.25 -11.04 12.56
C LEU A 35 -3.31 -9.94 12.82
N PRO A 36 -3.06 -8.68 12.43
CA PRO A 36 -4.03 -7.60 12.60
C PRO A 36 -5.29 -7.82 11.77
N ASP A 37 -6.42 -7.28 12.25
CA ASP A 37 -7.70 -7.32 11.54
C ASP A 37 -8.51 -6.02 11.64
N GLY A 38 -8.06 -5.02 12.41
CA GLY A 38 -8.75 -3.75 12.49
C GLY A 38 -8.30 -2.89 13.66
N TRP A 39 -8.90 -1.71 13.78
CA TRP A 39 -8.62 -0.74 14.83
C TRP A 39 -9.79 -0.67 15.81
N TRP A 40 -9.50 -0.35 17.06
CA TRP A 40 -10.50 -0.09 18.09
C TRP A 40 -10.05 1.08 18.97
N LEU A 41 -10.95 2.03 19.19
CA LEU A 41 -10.70 3.21 20.01
C LEU A 41 -11.48 3.10 21.32
N GLN A 42 -10.77 3.19 22.44
CA GLN A 42 -11.35 3.35 23.77
C GLN A 42 -11.31 4.83 24.12
N TYR A 43 -12.49 5.43 24.28
CA TYR A 43 -12.66 6.81 24.72
C TYR A 43 -14.08 7.03 25.27
N GLY A 44 -14.21 8.01 26.16
CA GLY A 44 -15.49 8.47 26.70
C GLY A 44 -16.06 9.67 25.93
N ARG A 45 -15.29 10.75 25.77
CA ARG A 45 -15.72 11.99 25.08
C ARG A 45 -14.62 12.57 24.22
N LEU A 46 -14.96 13.32 23.18
CA LEU A 46 -13.99 14.00 22.31
C LEU A 46 -13.65 15.43 22.75
N ASP A 47 -14.56 16.10 23.45
CA ASP A 47 -14.50 17.52 23.78
C ASP A 47 -13.89 17.82 25.16
N GLN A 48 -13.57 16.78 25.94
CA GLN A 48 -13.11 16.89 27.33
C GLN A 48 -11.78 16.16 27.52
N PRO A 49 -10.86 16.65 28.37
CA PRO A 49 -9.65 15.90 28.71
C PRO A 49 -9.97 14.55 29.37
N GLU A 50 -9.22 13.49 29.02
CA GLU A 50 -9.46 12.12 29.49
C GLU A 50 -8.14 11.31 29.48
N SER A 51 -7.71 10.83 30.65
CA SER A 51 -6.39 10.16 30.81
C SER A 51 -6.33 8.69 30.40
N ASP A 52 -7.47 8.05 30.18
CA ASP A 52 -7.60 6.60 29.95
C ASP A 52 -8.02 6.24 28.51
N ARG A 53 -7.74 7.14 27.57
CA ARG A 53 -7.92 6.87 26.14
C ARG A 53 -6.83 5.97 25.58
N PHE A 54 -7.24 5.01 24.77
CA PHE A 54 -6.34 4.09 24.08
C PHE A 54 -6.78 3.82 22.65
N LEU A 55 -5.83 3.86 21.73
CA LEU A 55 -6.01 3.34 20.37
C LEU A 55 -5.37 1.97 20.28
N TYR A 56 -6.16 0.95 19.93
CA TYR A 56 -5.71 -0.42 19.77
C TYR A 56 -5.74 -0.86 18.32
N LEU A 57 -4.64 -1.44 17.85
CA LEU A 57 -4.63 -2.36 16.73
C LEU A 57 -5.05 -3.74 17.23
N MET A 58 -6.20 -4.20 16.76
CA MET A 58 -6.79 -5.49 17.08
C MET A 58 -6.32 -6.55 16.08
N GLY A 59 -6.37 -7.80 16.52
CA GLY A 59 -6.01 -8.93 15.68
C GLY A 59 -6.20 -10.26 16.38
N TRP A 60 -5.53 -11.27 15.85
CA TRP A 60 -5.60 -12.65 16.31
C TRP A 60 -4.22 -13.29 16.34
N CYS A 61 -4.06 -14.25 17.25
CA CYS A 61 -2.90 -15.12 17.27
C CYS A 61 -3.02 -16.18 16.17
N ILE A 62 -2.05 -16.28 15.27
CA ILE A 62 -2.05 -17.32 14.23
C ILE A 62 -1.88 -18.74 14.81
N ARG A 63 -1.31 -18.86 16.02
CA ARG A 63 -1.06 -20.14 16.69
C ARG A 63 -2.33 -20.69 17.35
N CYS A 64 -2.96 -19.89 18.23
CA CYS A 64 -4.09 -20.32 19.03
C CYS A 64 -5.45 -19.73 18.62
N ARG A 65 -5.48 -18.83 17.62
CA ARG A 65 -6.67 -18.12 17.12
C ARG A 65 -7.39 -17.25 18.16
N GLY A 66 -6.79 -16.99 19.32
CA GLY A 66 -7.31 -16.07 20.32
C GLY A 66 -7.06 -14.61 19.95
N ARG A 67 -7.91 -13.71 20.45
CA ARG A 67 -7.78 -12.27 20.27
C ARG A 67 -6.48 -11.73 20.87
N MET A 68 -5.92 -10.74 20.19
CA MET A 68 -4.71 -10.01 20.60
C MET A 68 -4.95 -8.52 20.34
N ARG A 69 -4.24 -7.65 21.06
CA ARG A 69 -4.29 -6.19 20.87
C ARG A 69 -2.96 -5.54 21.19
N SER A 70 -2.48 -4.67 20.33
CA SER A 70 -1.40 -3.76 20.66
C SER A 70 -1.89 -2.34 20.52
N GLY A 71 -1.50 -1.44 21.40
CA GLY A 71 -2.05 -0.10 21.40
C GLY A 71 -1.12 0.93 21.98
N VAL A 72 -1.54 2.18 21.84
CA VAL A 72 -0.85 3.35 22.36
C VAL A 72 -1.82 4.15 23.23
N SER A 73 -1.33 4.64 24.37
CA SER A 73 -2.08 5.60 25.18
C SER A 73 -2.15 6.94 24.43
N ILE A 74 -3.32 7.56 24.47
CA ILE A 74 -3.52 8.90 23.89
C ILE A 74 -3.31 9.93 25.00
N PRO A 75 -2.52 11.00 24.77
CA PRO A 75 -2.32 12.05 25.76
C PRO A 75 -3.66 12.66 26.19
N GLY A 76 -3.87 12.75 27.50
CA GLY A 76 -5.19 13.04 28.06
C GLY A 76 -5.63 14.49 27.93
N GLU A 77 -4.70 15.40 27.65
CA GLU A 77 -4.94 16.81 27.40
C GLU A 77 -5.53 17.10 26.01
N LEU A 78 -5.40 16.17 25.07
CA LEU A 78 -5.89 16.38 23.69
C LEU A 78 -7.41 16.33 23.64
N THR A 79 -8.02 17.27 22.94
CA THR A 79 -9.47 17.33 22.69
C THR A 79 -9.74 17.85 21.27
N GLY A 80 -10.98 17.69 20.80
CA GLY A 80 -11.42 18.24 19.51
C GLY A 80 -10.50 17.85 18.35
N ASP A 81 -10.15 18.81 17.51
CA ASP A 81 -9.37 18.60 16.28
C ASP A 81 -7.97 18.04 16.57
N ASP A 82 -7.31 18.49 17.64
CA ASP A 82 -5.98 18.01 18.02
C ASP A 82 -6.01 16.51 18.39
N LEU A 83 -7.08 16.08 19.07
CA LEU A 83 -7.31 14.67 19.38
C LEU A 83 -7.56 13.85 18.09
N LEU A 84 -8.41 14.36 17.20
CA LEU A 84 -8.72 13.67 15.94
C LEU A 84 -7.47 13.53 15.06
N GLU A 85 -6.70 14.61 14.89
CA GLU A 85 -5.45 14.62 14.13
C GLU A 85 -4.42 13.66 14.74
N TYR A 86 -4.33 13.60 16.07
CA TYR A 86 -3.45 12.64 16.74
C TYR A 86 -3.84 11.20 16.40
N ILE A 87 -5.10 10.82 16.59
CA ILE A 87 -5.58 9.45 16.35
C ILE A 87 -5.40 9.07 14.87
N TYR A 88 -5.76 9.98 13.95
CA TYR A 88 -5.63 9.80 12.51
C TYR A 88 -4.17 9.51 12.13
N ASN A 89 -3.22 10.27 12.68
CA ASN A 89 -1.80 10.04 12.45
C ASN A 89 -1.29 8.74 13.08
N GLN A 90 -1.77 8.36 14.28
CA GLN A 90 -1.32 7.14 14.96
C GLN A 90 -1.69 5.88 14.16
N MET A 91 -2.87 5.83 13.55
CA MET A 91 -3.28 4.72 12.69
C MET A 91 -2.32 4.47 11.51
N ARG A 92 -1.67 5.52 11.00
CA ARG A 92 -0.67 5.44 9.91
C ARG A 92 0.73 5.10 10.41
N ARG A 93 1.05 5.41 11.67
CA ARG A 93 2.38 5.19 12.25
C ARG A 93 2.64 3.74 12.63
N TYR A 94 1.59 2.96 12.88
CA TYR A 94 1.72 1.59 13.35
C TYR A 94 2.09 0.63 12.21
N ARG A 95 3.36 0.67 11.80
CA ARG A 95 3.92 -0.11 10.69
C ARG A 95 5.32 -0.64 11.03
N PRO A 96 5.57 -1.95 10.91
CA PRO A 96 6.91 -2.51 11.07
C PRO A 96 7.68 -2.47 9.74
N TYR A 97 7.92 -1.27 9.20
CA TYR A 97 8.79 -1.13 8.03
C TYR A 97 10.20 -1.62 8.36
N SER A 98 10.93 -2.10 7.34
CA SER A 98 12.38 -2.26 7.48
C SER A 98 13.01 -0.91 7.82
N ALA A 99 14.13 -0.92 8.53
CA ALA A 99 14.85 0.31 8.87
C ALA A 99 15.13 1.14 7.60
N GLY A 100 14.62 2.37 7.55
CA GLY A 100 14.77 3.27 6.40
C GLY A 100 13.84 3.01 5.20
N SER A 101 12.95 2.00 5.26
CA SER A 101 12.16 1.56 4.09
C SER A 101 10.70 2.03 4.06
N ARG A 102 10.36 3.05 4.87
CA ARG A 102 9.00 3.61 4.88
C ARG A 102 8.60 4.18 3.52
N GLU A 103 9.54 4.86 2.86
CA GLU A 103 9.29 5.52 1.57
C GLU A 103 9.14 4.51 0.42
N THR A 104 9.85 3.39 0.49
CA THR A 104 9.76 2.30 -0.51
C THR A 104 8.60 1.35 -0.23
N GLY A 105 7.97 1.46 0.95
CA GLY A 105 6.89 0.57 1.39
C GLY A 105 7.36 -0.87 1.63
N SER A 106 8.65 -1.07 1.90
CA SER A 106 9.24 -2.40 2.13
C SER A 106 9.20 -2.75 3.61
N TYR A 107 8.69 -3.94 3.89
CA TYR A 107 8.53 -4.49 5.24
C TYR A 107 9.67 -5.47 5.55
N ALA A 108 10.08 -5.56 6.82
CA ALA A 108 11.24 -6.37 7.19
C ALA A 108 11.04 -7.85 6.82
N THR A 109 12.07 -8.43 6.21
CA THR A 109 12.15 -9.86 5.91
C THR A 109 12.21 -10.63 7.24
N GLY A 110 11.17 -11.39 7.55
CA GLY A 110 11.06 -12.18 8.79
C GLY A 110 9.68 -12.20 9.42
N TYR A 111 8.81 -11.24 9.08
CA TYR A 111 7.39 -11.30 9.46
C TYR A 111 6.63 -12.30 8.56
N PHE A 112 5.73 -13.08 9.16
CA PHE A 112 4.85 -13.97 8.39
C PHE A 112 4.01 -13.15 7.38
N SER A 113 3.92 -13.66 6.15
CA SER A 113 3.39 -12.98 4.96
C SER A 113 2.02 -12.34 5.16
N GLY A 114 1.11 -12.96 5.92
CA GLY A 114 -0.24 -12.44 6.12
C GLY A 114 -0.29 -11.11 6.88
N ARG A 115 0.64 -10.87 7.81
CA ARG A 115 0.69 -9.59 8.53
C ARG A 115 1.20 -8.46 7.64
N THR A 116 2.25 -8.74 6.87
CA THR A 116 2.80 -7.80 5.89
C THR A 116 1.75 -7.45 4.83
N ALA A 117 0.98 -8.43 4.37
CA ALA A 117 -0.12 -8.21 3.43
C ALA A 117 -1.17 -7.25 4.00
N TRP A 118 -1.60 -7.45 5.25
CA TRP A 118 -2.57 -6.54 5.89
C TRP A 118 -2.04 -5.10 5.97
N TYR A 119 -0.80 -4.89 6.41
CA TYR A 119 -0.25 -3.53 6.50
C TYR A 119 -0.11 -2.87 5.12
N ARG A 120 0.26 -3.64 4.09
CA ARG A 120 0.24 -3.15 2.72
C ARG A 120 -1.14 -2.73 2.26
N GLU A 121 -2.16 -3.54 2.53
CA GLU A 121 -3.55 -3.18 2.21
C GLU A 121 -3.93 -1.86 2.88
N GLN A 122 -3.52 -1.65 4.14
CA GLN A 122 -3.76 -0.39 4.83
C GLN A 122 -3.01 0.80 4.23
N ASP A 123 -1.78 0.62 3.75
CA ASP A 123 -1.01 1.69 3.10
C ASP A 123 -1.56 2.04 1.72
N ASP A 124 -2.12 1.05 1.03
CA ASP A 124 -2.68 1.19 -0.30
C ASP A 124 -4.17 1.58 -0.28
N LEU A 125 -4.77 1.79 0.90
CA LEU A 125 -6.17 2.21 1.03
C LEU A 125 -6.39 3.56 0.34
N PRO A 126 -7.41 3.70 -0.53
CA PRO A 126 -7.86 4.99 -1.00
C PRO A 126 -8.19 5.91 0.18
N LEU A 127 -7.88 7.22 0.09
CA LEU A 127 -8.16 8.19 1.15
C LEU A 127 -9.60 8.11 1.68
N MET A 128 -10.57 7.99 0.79
CA MET A 128 -11.99 7.88 1.16
C MET A 128 -12.27 6.63 2.01
N ASP A 129 -11.66 5.50 1.70
CA ASP A 129 -11.87 4.26 2.46
C ASP A 129 -11.10 4.27 3.78
N TYR A 130 -9.93 4.92 3.80
CA TYR A 130 -9.21 5.22 5.03
C TYR A 130 -10.04 6.14 5.95
N ASN A 131 -10.65 7.19 5.42
CA ASN A 131 -11.52 8.10 6.16
C ASN A 131 -12.77 7.38 6.70
N LYS A 132 -13.37 6.46 5.94
CA LYS A 132 -14.45 5.59 6.44
C LYS A 132 -13.98 4.69 7.59
N GLN A 133 -12.80 4.09 7.47
CA GLN A 133 -12.23 3.27 8.54
C GLN A 133 -12.01 4.10 9.81
N PHE A 134 -11.44 5.30 9.68
CA PHE A 134 -11.25 6.23 10.79
C PHE A 134 -12.59 6.61 11.43
N LEU A 135 -13.59 7.00 10.63
CA LEU A 135 -14.93 7.34 11.12
C LEU A 135 -15.58 6.20 11.91
N SER A 136 -15.36 4.95 11.48
CA SER A 136 -15.93 3.77 12.14
C SER A 136 -15.39 3.49 13.55
N LEU A 137 -14.33 4.19 13.98
CA LEU A 137 -13.79 4.09 15.34
C LEU A 137 -14.63 4.80 16.39
N PHE A 138 -15.45 5.75 15.97
CA PHE A 138 -16.17 6.65 16.85
C PHE A 138 -17.61 6.19 17.08
N HIS A 139 -18.11 6.45 18.29
CA HIS A 139 -19.50 6.26 18.67
C HIS A 139 -20.41 7.02 17.70
N TRP A 140 -21.62 6.50 17.48
CA TRP A 140 -22.52 7.05 16.45
C TRP A 140 -22.86 8.52 16.69
N GLU A 141 -22.91 8.96 17.94
CA GLU A 141 -23.16 10.34 18.35
C GLU A 141 -22.07 11.30 17.87
N ASP A 142 -20.81 10.83 17.82
CA ASP A 142 -19.64 11.63 17.50
C ASP A 142 -19.30 11.63 16.00
N GLN A 143 -19.81 10.65 15.24
CA GLN A 143 -19.47 10.46 13.83
C GLN A 143 -19.75 11.69 12.97
N LYS A 144 -20.78 12.48 13.28
CA LYS A 144 -21.04 13.73 12.53
C LYS A 144 -19.89 14.72 12.68
N THR A 145 -19.47 14.99 13.93
CA THR A 145 -18.36 15.91 14.23
C THR A 145 -17.07 15.44 13.54
N VAL A 146 -16.79 14.14 13.58
CA VAL A 146 -15.62 13.54 12.93
C VAL A 146 -15.70 13.66 11.40
N TRP A 147 -16.89 13.48 10.82
CA TRP A 147 -17.08 13.65 9.39
C TRP A 147 -16.86 15.08 8.94
N ASP A 148 -17.41 16.06 9.67
CA ASP A 148 -17.23 17.48 9.37
C ASP A 148 -15.73 17.85 9.43
N TRP A 149 -15.01 17.34 10.44
CA TRP A 149 -13.55 17.49 10.53
C TRP A 149 -12.79 16.85 9.36
N LEU A 150 -13.18 15.64 8.93
CA LEU A 150 -12.59 14.96 7.78
C LEU A 150 -12.79 15.73 6.47
N ASP A 151 -13.98 16.30 6.26
CA ASP A 151 -14.29 17.08 5.05
C ASP A 151 -13.50 18.41 5.02
N GLU A 152 -13.20 18.99 6.18
CA GLU A 152 -12.40 20.20 6.28
C GLU A 152 -10.89 19.93 6.13
N HIS A 153 -10.36 18.88 6.78
CA HIS A 153 -8.91 18.68 6.93
C HIS A 153 -8.32 17.58 6.04
N HIS A 154 -9.12 16.57 5.66
CA HIS A 154 -8.64 15.34 4.99
C HIS A 154 -9.49 14.96 3.76
N ARG A 155 -10.01 15.97 3.06
CA ARG A 155 -10.80 15.79 1.83
C ARG A 155 -9.97 15.36 0.62
N GLU A 156 -8.74 15.84 0.53
CA GLU A 156 -7.83 15.58 -0.57
C GLU A 156 -6.52 14.98 -0.05
N GLU A 157 -5.85 14.18 -0.90
CA GLU A 157 -4.54 13.65 -0.55
C GLU A 157 -3.52 14.81 -0.45
N PRO A 158 -2.65 14.84 0.57
CA PRO A 158 -1.62 15.86 0.65
C PRO A 158 -0.73 15.83 -0.60
N TYR A 159 -0.50 17.00 -1.20
CA TYR A 159 0.28 17.13 -2.44
C TYR A 159 1.65 16.42 -2.35
N ILE A 160 2.37 16.61 -1.25
CA ILE A 160 3.70 16.05 -1.01
C ILE A 160 3.70 14.56 -0.62
N ARG A 161 2.54 13.92 -0.54
CA ARG A 161 2.38 12.49 -0.21
C ARG A 161 1.36 11.84 -1.14
N PRO A 162 1.64 11.80 -2.46
CA PRO A 162 0.73 11.16 -3.40
C PRO A 162 0.63 9.67 -3.11
N ARG A 163 -0.51 9.07 -3.42
CA ARG A 163 -0.62 7.62 -3.54
C ARG A 163 0.34 7.10 -4.61
N ARG A 164 1.39 6.42 -4.16
CA ARG A 164 2.39 5.77 -5.00
C ARG A 164 1.84 4.48 -5.58
N ASP A 165 2.22 4.21 -6.82
CA ASP A 165 1.95 2.92 -7.44
C ASP A 165 3.00 1.90 -7.01
N ARG A 166 2.58 0.64 -6.81
CA ARG A 166 3.51 -0.48 -6.75
C ARG A 166 3.83 -0.98 -8.15
N LYS A 167 4.87 -1.82 -8.28
CA LYS A 167 5.17 -2.53 -9.53
C LYS A 167 3.94 -3.30 -10.05
N SER A 168 3.24 -4.01 -9.18
CA SER A 168 2.01 -4.73 -9.51
C SER A 168 0.87 -3.79 -9.95
N THR A 169 0.75 -2.61 -9.31
CA THR A 169 -0.23 -1.59 -9.68
C THR A 169 0.04 -1.06 -11.09
N LEU A 170 1.30 -0.71 -11.39
CA LEU A 170 1.72 -0.27 -12.72
C LEU A 170 1.43 -1.35 -13.78
N LEU A 171 1.83 -2.60 -13.53
CA LEU A 171 1.57 -3.70 -14.47
C LEU A 171 0.08 -3.88 -14.73
N LYS A 172 -0.74 -3.87 -13.67
CA LYS A 172 -2.19 -3.99 -13.78
C LYS A 172 -2.77 -2.86 -14.64
N ALA A 173 -2.36 -1.62 -14.38
CA ALA A 173 -2.83 -0.46 -15.14
C ALA A 173 -2.44 -0.54 -16.63
N ILE A 174 -1.23 -1.00 -16.94
CA ILE A 174 -0.77 -1.23 -18.32
C ILE A 174 -1.69 -2.24 -19.02
N LEU A 175 -1.94 -3.38 -18.39
CA LEU A 175 -2.76 -4.44 -18.96
C LEU A 175 -4.22 -4.03 -19.11
N GLU A 176 -4.79 -3.32 -18.13
CA GLU A 176 -6.16 -2.80 -18.22
C GLU A 176 -6.32 -1.81 -19.37
N ARG A 177 -5.34 -0.93 -19.60
CA ARG A 177 -5.34 -0.02 -20.75
C ARG A 177 -5.21 -0.76 -22.07
N ALA A 178 -4.29 -1.71 -22.16
CA ALA A 178 -4.10 -2.52 -23.37
C ALA A 178 -5.36 -3.32 -23.74
N ARG A 179 -6.07 -3.86 -22.74
CA ARG A 179 -7.37 -4.54 -22.91
C ARG A 179 -8.48 -3.58 -23.33
N ALA A 180 -8.59 -2.41 -22.69
CA ALA A 180 -9.61 -1.42 -23.02
C ALA A 180 -9.45 -0.87 -24.44
N ASP A 181 -8.21 -0.75 -24.92
CA ASP A 181 -7.86 -0.38 -26.30
C ASP A 181 -8.06 -1.52 -27.30
N GLY A 182 -8.16 -2.77 -26.83
CA GLY A 182 -8.27 -3.97 -27.65
C GLY A 182 -6.93 -4.47 -28.22
N SER A 183 -5.83 -3.73 -28.03
CA SER A 183 -4.50 -4.06 -28.57
C SER A 183 -3.96 -5.45 -28.20
N ILE A 184 -4.37 -6.03 -27.07
CA ILE A 184 -3.85 -7.32 -26.59
C ILE A 184 -4.79 -8.51 -26.91
N SER A 185 -5.93 -8.30 -27.58
CA SER A 185 -6.99 -9.31 -27.73
C SER A 185 -6.55 -10.58 -28.46
N GLU A 186 -5.65 -10.46 -29.44
CA GLU A 186 -5.11 -11.58 -30.21
C GLU A 186 -3.88 -12.25 -29.55
N ILE A 187 -3.34 -11.60 -28.51
CA ILE A 187 -2.14 -12.05 -27.80
C ILE A 187 -2.53 -12.83 -26.54
N GLU A 188 -3.49 -12.34 -25.74
CA GLU A 188 -3.92 -13.03 -24.52
C GLU A 188 -4.28 -14.52 -24.72
N PRO A 189 -5.00 -14.92 -25.81
CA PRO A 189 -5.35 -16.32 -26.03
C PRO A 189 -4.17 -17.25 -26.28
N ILE A 190 -3.01 -16.73 -26.71
CA ILE A 190 -1.82 -17.56 -26.96
C ILE A 190 -0.89 -17.65 -25.74
N LEU A 191 -1.12 -16.84 -24.70
CA LEU A 191 -0.31 -16.88 -23.50
C LEU A 191 -0.58 -18.15 -22.70
N ASP A 192 0.50 -18.82 -22.28
CA ASP A 192 0.49 -19.88 -21.27
C ASP A 192 0.26 -19.25 -19.89
N TYR A 193 1.02 -18.20 -19.58
CA TYR A 193 0.84 -17.39 -18.38
C TYR A 193 1.49 -16.01 -18.51
N TYR A 194 1.17 -15.15 -17.55
CA TYR A 194 2.01 -14.01 -17.18
C TYR A 194 2.21 -13.96 -15.67
N LEU A 195 3.33 -13.40 -15.23
CA LEU A 195 3.67 -13.20 -13.82
C LEU A 195 4.14 -11.76 -13.59
N PRO A 196 3.83 -11.15 -12.43
CA PRO A 196 2.87 -11.64 -11.44
C PRO A 196 1.42 -11.60 -11.97
N ASN A 197 0.56 -12.48 -11.46
CA ASN A 197 -0.88 -12.49 -11.74
C ASN A 197 -1.69 -12.63 -10.43
N PRO A 198 -3.03 -12.53 -10.43
CA PRO A 198 -3.81 -12.61 -9.19
C PRO A 198 -3.67 -13.93 -8.42
N GLY A 199 -3.40 -15.05 -9.10
CA GLY A 199 -3.16 -16.34 -8.46
C GLY A 199 -1.72 -16.51 -7.94
N GLU A 200 -0.76 -15.84 -8.58
CA GLU A 200 0.66 -15.85 -8.24
C GLU A 200 1.21 -14.41 -8.16
N PRO A 201 0.85 -13.66 -7.10
CA PRO A 201 1.32 -12.30 -6.92
C PRO A 201 2.81 -12.29 -6.52
N ASN A 202 3.47 -11.16 -6.78
CA ASN A 202 4.82 -10.93 -6.27
C ASN A 202 4.85 -11.00 -4.73
N SER A 203 5.95 -11.51 -4.20
CA SER A 203 6.19 -11.45 -2.77
C SER A 203 6.20 -9.99 -2.28
N PRO A 204 5.72 -9.69 -1.07
CA PRO A 204 5.57 -8.31 -0.61
C PRO A 204 6.84 -7.45 -0.64
N ASP A 205 8.00 -8.08 -0.47
CA ASP A 205 9.33 -7.49 -0.53
C ASP A 205 9.78 -7.07 -1.95
N ARG A 206 9.23 -7.71 -2.99
CA ARG A 206 9.58 -7.43 -4.40
C ARG A 206 8.65 -6.39 -5.04
N ASP A 207 7.47 -6.21 -4.47
CA ASP A 207 6.40 -5.33 -4.96
C ASP A 207 6.40 -3.98 -4.21
N THR A 208 7.54 -3.30 -4.31
CA THR A 208 7.80 -1.99 -3.70
C THR A 208 7.11 -0.84 -4.43
N TYR A 209 7.01 0.32 -3.77
CA TYR A 209 6.54 1.54 -4.41
C TYR A 209 7.51 2.06 -5.47
N LEU A 210 6.93 2.65 -6.51
CA LEU A 210 7.62 3.41 -7.53
C LEU A 210 7.59 4.89 -7.12
N THR A 211 8.75 5.45 -6.80
CA THR A 211 8.91 6.78 -6.20
C THR A 211 9.66 7.76 -7.09
N ASP A 212 10.17 7.29 -8.23
CA ASP A 212 10.92 8.06 -9.21
C ASP A 212 10.42 7.72 -10.62
N TYR A 213 10.32 8.71 -11.51
CA TYR A 213 9.88 8.55 -12.89
C TYR A 213 11.04 8.43 -13.88
N GLU A 214 12.29 8.59 -13.43
CA GLU A 214 13.49 8.53 -14.28
C GLU A 214 13.84 7.08 -14.70
N PHE A 215 12.85 6.30 -15.16
CA PHE A 215 12.99 4.94 -15.66
C PHE A 215 12.30 4.73 -17.01
N ASP A 216 12.82 3.79 -17.78
CA ASP A 216 12.24 3.27 -19.00
C ASP A 216 11.59 1.90 -18.77
N ILE A 217 10.53 1.61 -19.53
CA ILE A 217 9.91 0.28 -19.58
C ILE A 217 10.50 -0.46 -20.79
N VAL A 218 11.27 -1.51 -20.51
CA VAL A 218 12.07 -2.23 -21.50
C VAL A 218 11.66 -3.70 -21.56
N PRO A 219 10.74 -4.06 -22.47
CA PRO A 219 10.44 -5.46 -22.79
C PRO A 219 11.58 -6.12 -23.58
N SER A 220 11.85 -7.38 -23.28
CA SER A 220 12.87 -8.21 -23.92
C SER A 220 12.26 -9.54 -24.32
N ILE A 221 12.21 -9.81 -25.62
CA ILE A 221 11.74 -11.08 -26.18
C ILE A 221 12.89 -12.06 -26.35
N ALA A 222 12.68 -13.32 -25.96
CA ALA A 222 13.64 -14.40 -26.16
C ALA A 222 12.93 -15.76 -26.29
N PHE A 223 13.58 -16.71 -26.97
CA PHE A 223 13.23 -18.12 -26.80
C PHE A 223 13.72 -18.60 -25.44
N GLY A 224 12.86 -19.29 -24.69
CA GLY A 224 13.23 -19.82 -23.38
C GLY A 224 14.06 -21.09 -23.49
N SER A 225 14.83 -21.39 -22.46
CA SER A 225 15.59 -22.64 -22.37
C SER A 225 14.70 -23.88 -22.16
N ASN A 226 13.47 -23.70 -21.66
CA ASN A 226 12.53 -24.75 -21.26
C ASN A 226 11.21 -24.71 -22.06
N GLU A 227 11.31 -24.56 -23.39
CA GLU A 227 10.20 -24.36 -24.35
C GLU A 227 9.51 -22.98 -24.30
N GLY A 228 9.08 -22.54 -25.48
CA GLY A 228 8.24 -21.35 -25.65
C GLY A 228 9.00 -20.05 -25.91
N ILE A 229 8.21 -18.99 -26.05
CA ILE A 229 8.68 -17.60 -26.23
C ILE A 229 8.34 -16.83 -24.96
N TYR A 230 9.33 -16.09 -24.45
CA TYR A 230 9.23 -15.28 -23.26
C TYR A 230 9.35 -13.80 -23.62
N VAL A 231 8.56 -12.97 -22.94
CA VAL A 231 8.74 -11.52 -22.89
C VAL A 231 8.93 -11.13 -21.44
N ASP A 232 10.16 -10.76 -21.09
CA ASP A 232 10.49 -10.20 -19.79
C ASP A 232 10.46 -8.67 -19.87
N VAL A 233 9.70 -8.05 -19.00
CA VAL A 233 9.53 -6.59 -18.92
C VAL A 233 10.35 -6.07 -17.77
N TYR A 234 11.27 -5.15 -18.05
CA TYR A 234 12.10 -4.52 -17.03
C TYR A 234 11.74 -3.04 -16.87
N LEU A 235 11.88 -2.54 -15.64
CA LEU A 235 12.10 -1.11 -15.41
C LEU A 235 13.61 -0.88 -15.40
N VAL A 236 14.10 0.08 -16.18
CA VAL A 236 15.53 0.41 -16.31
C VAL A 236 15.72 1.90 -16.03
N GLY A 237 16.50 2.26 -15.01
CA GLY A 237 16.67 3.65 -14.56
C GLY A 237 16.48 3.78 -13.05
N LYS A 238 16.00 4.93 -12.57
CA LYS A 238 15.61 5.11 -11.16
C LYS A 238 14.12 4.94 -11.03
N PHE A 239 13.69 4.08 -10.11
CA PHE A 239 12.26 3.79 -9.92
C PHE A 239 11.83 3.72 -8.45
N ASP A 240 12.70 3.38 -7.49
CA ASP A 240 12.30 3.21 -6.08
C ASP A 240 13.29 3.83 -5.07
N GLY A 241 14.06 4.85 -5.49
CA GLY A 241 15.03 5.55 -4.65
C GLY A 241 16.24 4.71 -4.22
N THR A 242 16.30 3.43 -4.61
CA THR A 242 17.47 2.57 -4.37
C THR A 242 18.52 2.75 -5.48
N ASP A 243 19.73 2.24 -5.25
CA ASP A 243 20.78 2.18 -6.27
C ASP A 243 20.50 1.13 -7.36
N CYS A 244 19.45 0.31 -7.21
CA CYS A 244 19.07 -0.67 -8.20
C CYS A 244 18.62 0.04 -9.49
N ARG A 245 19.32 -0.23 -10.60
CA ARG A 245 19.01 0.38 -11.90
C ARG A 245 18.18 -0.49 -12.82
N ARG A 246 17.84 -1.71 -12.40
CA ARG A 246 17.04 -2.63 -13.19
C ARG A 246 16.24 -3.58 -12.30
N THR A 247 14.93 -3.63 -12.49
CA THR A 247 14.05 -4.61 -11.84
C THR A 247 13.14 -5.26 -12.87
N CYS A 248 12.82 -6.54 -12.67
CA CYS A 248 11.75 -7.19 -13.44
C CYS A 248 10.40 -6.63 -12.97
N LEU A 249 9.55 -6.26 -13.92
CA LEU A 249 8.16 -5.86 -13.73
C LEU A 249 7.23 -7.05 -13.96
N ALA A 250 7.45 -7.79 -15.05
CA ALA A 250 6.62 -8.90 -15.46
C ALA A 250 7.34 -9.87 -16.39
N THR A 251 6.84 -11.10 -16.47
CA THR A 251 7.21 -12.11 -17.46
C THR A 251 5.95 -12.64 -18.11
N PHE A 252 5.92 -12.66 -19.44
CA PHE A 252 4.86 -13.28 -20.25
C PHE A 252 5.43 -14.47 -21.00
N LYS A 253 4.69 -15.56 -21.07
CA LYS A 253 5.13 -16.78 -21.76
C LYS A 253 4.02 -17.32 -22.66
N THR A 254 4.41 -17.80 -23.83
CA THR A 254 3.62 -18.72 -24.65
C THR A 254 4.39 -20.03 -24.88
N LEU A 255 3.68 -21.14 -25.04
CA LEU A 255 4.26 -22.43 -25.48
C LEU A 255 4.41 -22.51 -27.00
N ASP A 256 3.69 -21.68 -27.76
CA ASP A 256 3.84 -21.64 -29.22
C ASP A 256 5.20 -21.05 -29.60
N THR A 257 5.86 -21.69 -30.57
CA THR A 257 7.17 -21.31 -31.10
C THR A 257 7.10 -20.94 -32.58
N SER A 258 5.89 -20.82 -33.13
CA SER A 258 5.63 -20.42 -34.50
C SER A 258 6.11 -18.99 -34.79
N LEU A 259 6.29 -18.68 -36.08
CA LEU A 259 6.59 -17.32 -36.52
C LEU A 259 5.46 -16.35 -36.14
N ASP A 260 4.20 -16.81 -36.16
CA ASP A 260 3.05 -16.00 -35.78
C ASP A 260 3.10 -15.64 -34.28
N ALA A 261 3.40 -16.62 -33.42
CA ALA A 261 3.61 -16.38 -31.99
C ALA A 261 4.80 -15.44 -31.74
N CYS A 262 5.92 -15.59 -32.46
CA CYS A 262 7.04 -14.64 -32.39
C CYS A 262 6.62 -13.21 -32.71
N ARG A 263 5.80 -13.02 -33.76
CA ARG A 263 5.30 -11.71 -34.16
C ARG A 263 4.38 -11.11 -33.09
N LYS A 264 3.44 -11.91 -32.56
CA LYS A 264 2.52 -11.50 -31.49
C LYS A 264 3.23 -11.15 -30.20
N MET A 265 4.24 -11.94 -29.80
CA MET A 265 5.06 -11.65 -28.62
C MET A 265 5.97 -10.42 -28.85
N GLY A 266 6.41 -10.17 -30.09
CA GLY A 266 7.11 -8.93 -30.44
C GLY A 266 6.19 -7.70 -30.41
N GLU A 267 4.95 -7.87 -30.86
CA GLU A 267 3.90 -6.85 -30.77
C GLU A 267 3.55 -6.53 -29.31
N LEU A 268 3.48 -7.54 -28.45
CA LEU A 268 3.30 -7.39 -27.01
C LEU A 268 4.35 -6.44 -26.40
N CYS A 269 5.61 -6.52 -26.81
CA CYS A 269 6.65 -5.57 -26.37
C CYS A 269 6.27 -4.12 -26.70
N GLY A 270 5.82 -3.87 -27.93
CA GLY A 270 5.39 -2.53 -28.35
C GLY A 270 4.19 -2.01 -27.55
N ILE A 271 3.20 -2.87 -27.33
CA ILE A 271 1.98 -2.58 -26.55
C ILE A 271 2.33 -2.20 -25.11
N LEU A 272 3.16 -3.00 -24.45
CA LEU A 272 3.55 -2.79 -23.05
C LEU A 272 4.36 -1.49 -22.89
N MET A 273 5.31 -1.24 -23.80
CA MET A 273 6.09 -0.01 -23.82
C MET A 273 5.19 1.23 -24.03
N TYR A 274 4.27 1.17 -24.99
CA TYR A 274 3.37 2.27 -25.31
C TYR A 274 2.42 2.60 -24.14
N HIS A 275 1.67 1.62 -23.66
CA HIS A 275 0.68 1.84 -22.60
C HIS A 275 1.34 2.17 -21.26
N GLY A 276 2.50 1.57 -20.97
CA GLY A 276 3.29 1.88 -19.78
C GLY A 276 3.79 3.30 -19.73
N THR A 277 4.46 3.76 -20.80
CA THR A 277 4.96 5.14 -20.87
C THR A 277 3.82 6.14 -20.73
N ARG A 278 2.73 5.94 -21.49
CA ARG A 278 1.55 6.80 -21.43
C ARG A 278 0.89 6.84 -20.06
N TYR A 279 0.87 5.72 -19.35
CA TYR A 279 0.29 5.67 -18.01
C TYR A 279 1.13 6.46 -17.01
N VAL A 280 2.45 6.27 -17.03
CA VAL A 280 3.38 7.00 -16.15
C VAL A 280 3.28 8.51 -16.42
N ASP A 281 3.32 8.94 -17.69
CA ASP A 281 3.18 10.36 -18.06
C ASP A 281 1.88 10.99 -17.53
N GLN A 282 0.76 10.28 -17.69
CA GLN A 282 -0.55 10.75 -17.24
C GLN A 282 -0.67 10.80 -15.71
N ASN A 283 0.16 10.04 -15.00
CA ASN A 283 0.14 9.93 -13.54
C ASN A 283 1.47 10.37 -12.91
N ILE A 284 2.22 11.26 -13.59
CA ILE A 284 3.61 11.60 -13.25
C ILE A 284 3.80 12.04 -11.79
N HIS A 285 2.79 12.70 -11.22
CA HIS A 285 2.76 13.12 -9.82
C HIS A 285 2.98 11.94 -8.85
N ARG A 286 2.42 10.77 -9.14
CA ARG A 286 2.58 9.55 -8.35
C ARG A 286 3.99 8.99 -8.38
N TYR A 287 4.77 9.32 -9.42
CA TYR A 287 6.15 8.85 -9.61
C TYR A 287 7.16 9.97 -9.35
N THR A 288 6.73 11.16 -8.95
CA THR A 288 7.64 12.31 -8.75
C THR A 288 8.46 12.14 -7.47
N PRO A 289 9.80 12.25 -7.51
CA PRO A 289 10.63 12.14 -6.31
C PRO A 289 10.23 13.09 -5.20
N GLN A 290 10.38 12.66 -3.94
CA GLN A 290 9.91 13.41 -2.77
C GLN A 290 10.46 14.85 -2.71
N GLN A 291 11.76 15.02 -2.96
CA GLN A 291 12.41 16.33 -2.97
C GLN A 291 11.85 17.26 -4.05
N VAL A 292 11.43 16.71 -5.19
CA VAL A 292 10.81 17.47 -6.28
C VAL A 292 9.40 17.91 -5.89
N LEU A 293 8.61 17.03 -5.27
CA LEU A 293 7.28 17.37 -4.74
C LEU A 293 7.34 18.49 -3.71
N GLU A 294 8.30 18.43 -2.78
CA GLU A 294 8.50 19.46 -1.75
C GLU A 294 8.88 20.80 -2.37
N ALA A 295 9.79 20.80 -3.35
CA ALA A 295 10.18 22.02 -4.06
C ALA A 295 9.04 22.60 -4.92
N GLU A 296 8.22 21.76 -5.56
CA GLU A 296 7.00 22.18 -6.25
C GLU A 296 5.97 22.77 -5.31
N TYR A 297 5.75 22.14 -4.15
CA TYR A 297 4.81 22.61 -3.16
C TYR A 297 5.23 23.95 -2.56
N ALA A 298 6.51 24.11 -2.21
CA ALA A 298 7.05 25.37 -1.72
C ALA A 298 6.87 26.51 -2.74
N ARG A 299 7.08 26.23 -4.04
CA ARG A 299 6.82 27.19 -5.12
C ARG A 299 5.34 27.56 -5.21
N LYS A 300 4.43 26.59 -5.09
CA LYS A 300 2.98 26.85 -5.10
C LYS A 300 2.54 27.75 -3.95
N LEU A 301 3.06 27.53 -2.75
CA LEU A 301 2.77 28.38 -1.58
C LEU A 301 3.27 29.81 -1.78
N ALA A 302 4.50 29.98 -2.25
CA ALA A 302 5.06 31.31 -2.51
C ALA A 302 4.23 32.11 -3.54
N VAL A 303 3.75 31.46 -4.61
CA VAL A 303 2.88 32.10 -5.60
C VAL A 303 1.52 32.49 -4.98
N ALA A 304 0.91 31.61 -4.18
CA ALA A 304 -0.36 31.89 -3.52
C ALA A 304 -0.28 33.08 -2.55
N ASP A 305 0.85 33.24 -1.85
CA ASP A 305 1.06 34.36 -0.94
C ASP A 305 1.26 35.68 -1.69
N THR A 306 2.02 35.69 -2.79
CA THR A 306 2.17 36.90 -3.63
C THR A 306 0.86 37.34 -4.31
N GLY A 307 -0.03 36.40 -4.65
CA GLY A 307 -1.36 36.71 -5.19
C GLY A 307 -2.30 37.38 -4.18
N LYS A 308 -2.19 37.03 -2.89
CA LYS A 308 -2.99 37.62 -1.81
C LYS A 308 -2.52 39.03 -1.41
N GLU A 309 -1.26 39.37 -1.67
CA GLU A 309 -0.73 40.72 -1.44
C GLU A 309 -1.16 41.71 -2.55
N GLY A 310 -1.34 41.23 -3.79
CA GLY A 310 -1.79 42.06 -4.92
C GLY A 310 -3.29 42.42 -4.93
N GLU A 311 -4.13 41.69 -4.20
CA GLU A 311 -5.57 42.01 -4.04
C GLU A 311 -5.87 42.99 -2.89
N LYS A 312 -4.86 43.43 -2.15
CA LYS A 312 -4.99 44.36 -1.01
C LYS A 312 -4.55 45.81 -1.31
N THR A 313 -4.27 46.13 -2.57
CA THR A 313 -3.93 47.49 -3.04
C THR A 313 -4.93 48.01 -4.05
#